data_AF-A0A842U3V0-F1
#
_entry.id   AF-A0A842U3V0-F1
#
_cell.length_a   1.000
_cell.length_b   1.000
_cell.length_c   1.000
_cell.angle_alpha   90.00
_cell.angle_beta   90.00
_cell.angle_gamma   90.00
#
_symmetry.space_group_name_H-M   'P 1'
#
loop_
_entity.id
_entity.type
_entity.pdbx_description
1 polymer ?
#
loop_
_entity_poly.entity_id
_entity_poly.type
_entity_poly.pdbx_seq_one_letter_code
_entity_poly.pdbx_strand_id
1 'polypeptide(L)'
;MLGQMEILVAAFVAAIIVAIIVFFVGVFVTKWWAGKKGWSTDLKPALILNLFWLVINILLGGFFFGIIALIINIIVGGFLASKLYNKEFGESIVFVIVVLIILFIIWIIIFIIISAIVIVAILGSAGAAGAAGY
;
A
#
# COMPACT_ATOMS: atom_id res chain seq x y z
N MET A 1 4.67 28.02 13.73
CA MET A 1 3.37 27.30 13.72
C MET A 1 2.85 27.05 12.30
N LEU A 2 2.95 28.01 11.36
CA LEU A 2 2.55 27.81 9.95
C LEU A 2 3.27 26.61 9.26
N GLY A 3 4.60 26.49 9.41
CA GLY A 3 5.35 25.40 8.76
C GLY A 3 5.04 23.98 9.25
N GLN A 4 4.56 23.78 10.49
CA GLN A 4 4.18 22.44 10.97
C GLN A 4 2.87 21.96 10.35
N MET A 5 1.91 22.87 10.15
CA MET A 5 0.64 22.55 9.50
C MET A 5 0.84 22.21 8.02
N GLU A 6 1.72 22.95 7.32
CA GLU A 6 2.07 22.66 5.92
C GLU A 6 2.71 21.29 5.76
N ILE A 7 3.64 20.92 6.66
CA ILE A 7 4.26 19.58 6.67
C ILE A 7 3.21 18.50 6.91
N LEU A 8 2.27 18.72 7.83
CA LEU A 8 1.24 17.74 8.15
C LEU A 8 0.27 17.54 6.97
N VAL A 9 -0.13 18.62 6.30
CA VAL A 9 -0.96 18.55 5.08
C VAL A 9 -0.20 17.85 3.95
N ALA A 10 1.07 18.19 3.73
CA ALA A 10 1.90 17.55 2.71
C ALA A 10 2.07 16.04 2.97
N ALA A 11 2.31 15.65 4.22
CA ALA A 11 2.43 14.25 4.62
C ALA A 11 1.11 13.48 4.44
N PHE A 12 -0.03 14.11 4.76
CA PHE A 12 -1.35 13.52 4.55
C PHE A 12 -1.66 13.30 3.07
N VAL A 13 -1.41 14.30 2.23
CA VAL A 13 -1.59 14.19 0.77
C VAL A 13 -0.67 13.11 0.20
N ALA A 14 0.60 13.08 0.62
CA ALA A 14 1.55 12.04 0.21
C ALA A 14 1.07 10.63 0.60
N ALA A 15 0.54 10.45 1.81
CA ALA A 15 0.01 9.17 2.27
C ALA A 15 -1.17 8.69 1.41
N ILE A 16 -2.08 9.59 1.03
CA ILE A 16 -3.20 9.27 0.12
C ILE A 16 -2.68 8.82 -1.25
N ILE A 17 -1.72 9.57 -1.82
CA ILE A 17 -1.12 9.24 -3.12
C ILE A 17 -0.45 7.86 -3.07
N VAL A 18 0.34 7.58 -2.02
CA VAL A 18 0.97 6.27 -1.80
C VAL A 18 -0.10 5.17 -1.74
N ALA A 19 -1.16 5.36 -0.96
CA ALA A 19 -2.21 4.36 -0.80
C ALA A 19 -2.90 4.04 -2.14
N ILE A 20 -3.18 5.05 -2.96
CA ILE A 20 -3.79 4.88 -4.29
C ILE A 20 -2.84 4.11 -5.23
N ILE A 21 -1.57 4.50 -5.29
CA ILE A 21 -0.58 3.83 -6.16
C ILE A 21 -0.41 2.37 -5.74
N VAL A 22 -0.21 2.12 -4.45
CA VAL A 22 -0.04 0.76 -3.90
C VAL A 22 -1.27 -0.09 -4.12
N PHE A 23 -2.48 0.49 -4.02
CA PHE A 23 -3.72 -0.21 -4.34
C PHE A 23 -3.74 -0.69 -5.79
N PHE A 24 -3.48 0.19 -6.77
CA PHE A 24 -3.47 -0.20 -8.18
C PHE A 24 -2.38 -1.20 -8.51
N VAL A 25 -1.18 -1.01 -7.96
CA VAL A 25 -0.09 -1.98 -8.12
C VAL A 25 -0.46 -3.32 -7.49
N GLY A 26 -1.11 -3.31 -6.34
CA GLY A 26 -1.62 -4.51 -5.68
C GLY A 26 -2.63 -5.28 -6.52
N VAL A 27 -3.56 -4.58 -7.17
CA VAL A 27 -4.51 -5.22 -8.10
C VAL A 27 -3.77 -5.91 -9.24
N PHE A 28 -2.76 -5.25 -9.82
CA PHE A 28 -1.96 -5.83 -10.89
C PHE A 28 -1.15 -7.05 -10.42
N VAL A 29 -0.45 -6.93 -9.28
CA VAL A 29 0.36 -8.02 -8.69
C VAL A 29 -0.50 -9.22 -8.34
N THR A 30 -1.66 -9.01 -7.69
CA THR A 30 -2.61 -10.09 -7.35
C THR A 30 -3.07 -10.82 -8.61
N LYS A 31 -3.49 -10.08 -9.65
CA LYS A 31 -3.90 -10.66 -10.93
C LYS A 31 -2.77 -11.43 -11.61
N TRP A 32 -1.58 -10.84 -11.68
CA TRP A 32 -0.41 -11.46 -12.29
C TRP A 32 0.00 -12.75 -11.57
N TRP A 33 0.03 -12.73 -10.24
CA TRP A 33 0.36 -13.90 -9.44
C TRP A 33 -0.71 -14.99 -9.55
N ALA A 34 -1.98 -14.62 -9.65
CA ALA A 34 -3.08 -15.56 -9.91
C ALA A 34 -2.89 -16.25 -11.26
N GLY A 35 -2.55 -15.48 -12.31
CA GLY A 35 -2.21 -16.01 -13.62
C GLY A 35 -1.03 -16.99 -13.59
N LYS A 36 0.04 -16.66 -12.84
CA LYS A 36 1.19 -17.57 -12.66
C LYS A 36 0.82 -18.90 -11.98
N LYS A 37 -0.18 -18.91 -11.10
CA LYS A 37 -0.71 -20.13 -10.48
C LYS A 37 -1.77 -20.86 -11.32
N GLY A 38 -2.11 -20.36 -12.51
CA GLY A 38 -3.20 -20.90 -13.31
C GLY A 38 -4.59 -20.69 -12.68
N TRP A 39 -4.75 -19.65 -11.86
CA TRP A 39 -6.03 -19.25 -11.29
C TRP A 39 -6.76 -18.29 -12.24
N SER A 40 -8.00 -17.91 -11.92
CA SER A 40 -8.71 -16.90 -12.71
C SER A 40 -7.87 -15.62 -12.82
N THR A 41 -7.83 -15.05 -14.02
CA THR A 41 -7.15 -13.78 -14.32
C THR A 41 -8.12 -12.61 -14.39
N ASP A 42 -9.37 -12.83 -13.96
CA ASP A 42 -10.38 -11.80 -13.88
C ASP A 42 -9.93 -10.67 -12.95
N LEU A 43 -10.24 -9.44 -13.34
CA LEU A 43 -9.87 -8.26 -12.55
C LEU A 43 -10.67 -8.18 -11.24
N LYS A 44 -11.90 -8.68 -11.23
CA LYS A 44 -12.85 -8.54 -10.11
C LYS A 44 -12.33 -9.19 -8.81
N PRO A 45 -11.86 -10.45 -8.78
CA PRO A 45 -11.23 -11.03 -7.60
C PRO A 45 -10.06 -10.20 -7.04
N ALA A 46 -9.17 -9.74 -7.93
CA ALA A 46 -8.01 -8.95 -7.54
C ALA A 46 -8.41 -7.59 -6.95
N LEU A 47 -9.42 -6.92 -7.54
CA LEU A 47 -9.97 -5.67 -7.02
C LEU A 47 -10.59 -5.84 -5.63
N ILE A 48 -11.43 -6.87 -5.43
CA ILE A 48 -12.10 -7.11 -4.15
C ILE A 48 -11.07 -7.36 -3.05
N LEU A 49 -10.06 -8.20 -3.32
CA LEU A 49 -9.05 -8.56 -2.33
C LEU A 49 -8.19 -7.35 -1.94
N ASN A 50 -7.77 -6.54 -2.93
CA ASN A 50 -6.99 -5.33 -2.65
C ASN A 50 -7.82 -4.23 -1.99
N LEU A 51 -9.12 -4.13 -2.30
CA LEU A 51 -10.00 -3.16 -1.65
C LEU A 51 -10.19 -3.51 -0.18
N PHE A 52 -10.33 -4.81 0.11
CA PHE A 52 -10.35 -5.31 1.48
C PHE A 52 -9.06 -4.92 2.23
N TRP A 53 -7.88 -5.18 1.67
CA TRP A 53 -6.62 -4.80 2.30
C TRP A 53 -6.47 -3.30 2.51
N LEU A 54 -6.90 -2.48 1.53
CA LEU A 54 -6.89 -1.03 1.66
C LEU A 54 -7.72 -0.57 2.85
N VAL A 55 -8.94 -1.09 3.01
CA VAL A 55 -9.82 -0.76 4.14
C VAL A 55 -9.19 -1.17 5.46
N ILE A 56 -8.65 -2.38 5.57
CA ILE A 56 -7.97 -2.84 6.79
C ILE A 56 -6.78 -1.94 7.13
N ASN A 57 -5.97 -1.56 6.13
CA ASN A 57 -4.81 -0.71 6.34
C ASN A 57 -5.21 0.74 6.69
N ILE A 58 -6.35 1.26 6.21
CA ILE A 58 -6.82 2.58 6.64
C ILE A 58 -7.30 2.55 8.09
N LEU A 59 -8.01 1.49 8.49
CA LEU A 59 -8.57 1.37 9.84
C LEU A 59 -7.50 1.01 10.89
N LEU A 60 -6.50 0.20 10.51
CA LEU A 60 -5.54 -0.42 11.42
C LEU A 60 -4.07 -0.13 11.04
N GLY A 61 -3.78 0.74 10.08
CA GLY A 61 -2.44 0.97 9.54
C GLY A 61 -1.49 1.76 10.44
N GLY A 62 -1.91 2.16 11.65
CA GLY A 62 -1.02 2.76 12.63
C GLY A 62 0.10 1.80 13.06
N PHE A 63 1.27 2.35 13.41
CA PHE A 63 2.48 1.58 13.73
C PHE A 63 2.26 0.45 14.76
N PHE A 64 1.43 0.69 15.79
CA PHE A 64 1.09 -0.31 16.82
C PHE A 64 0.12 -1.40 16.33
N PHE A 65 -0.70 -1.10 15.33
CA PHE A 65 -1.71 -2.03 14.81
C PHE A 65 -1.24 -2.77 13.55
N GLY A 66 -0.05 -2.46 13.04
CA GLY A 66 0.49 -3.05 11.80
C GLY A 66 0.59 -4.58 11.84
N ILE A 67 0.99 -5.16 12.97
CA ILE A 67 1.06 -6.63 13.13
C ILE A 67 -0.35 -7.24 13.10
N ILE A 68 -1.31 -6.61 13.78
CA ILE A 68 -2.70 -7.06 13.81
C ILE A 68 -3.32 -6.96 12.41
N ALA A 69 -3.10 -5.84 11.72
CA ALA A 69 -3.53 -5.64 10.34
C ALA A 69 -2.95 -6.70 9.40
N LEU A 70 -1.65 -7.02 9.55
CA LEU A 70 -1.00 -8.07 8.77
C LEU A 70 -1.65 -9.44 9.00
N ILE A 71 -1.89 -9.82 10.26
CA ILE A 71 -2.54 -11.09 10.60
C ILE A 71 -3.95 -11.15 9.99
N ILE A 72 -4.74 -10.08 10.13
CA ILE A 72 -6.09 -9.99 9.54
C ILE A 72 -6.02 -10.10 8.01
N ASN A 73 -5.10 -9.37 7.37
CA ASN A 73 -4.91 -9.40 5.92
C ASN A 73 -4.55 -10.82 5.43
N ILE A 74 -3.74 -11.57 6.18
CA ILE A 74 -3.38 -12.95 5.84
C ILE A 74 -4.57 -13.90 6.04
N ILE A 75 -5.20 -13.89 7.22
CA ILE A 75 -6.26 -14.85 7.57
C ILE A 75 -7.53 -14.57 6.75
N VAL A 76 -8.05 -13.34 6.85
CA VAL A 76 -9.29 -12.96 6.18
C VAL A 76 -9.07 -12.80 4.68
N GLY A 77 -7.93 -12.25 4.26
CA GLY A 77 -7.58 -12.19 2.84
C GLY A 77 -7.39 -13.58 2.24
N GLY A 78 -6.79 -14.53 2.97
CA GLY A 78 -6.67 -15.92 2.54
C GLY A 78 -8.04 -16.60 2.41
N PHE A 79 -8.95 -16.31 3.33
CA PHE A 79 -10.34 -16.79 3.25
C PHE A 79 -11.08 -16.19 2.06
N LEU A 80 -10.95 -14.89 1.82
CA LEU A 80 -11.53 -14.23 0.65
C LEU A 80 -10.94 -14.78 -0.65
N ALA A 81 -9.62 -14.97 -0.73
CA ALA A 81 -8.96 -15.54 -1.90
C ALA A 81 -9.45 -16.97 -2.18
N SER A 82 -9.68 -17.79 -1.16
CA SER A 82 -10.21 -19.15 -1.34
C SER A 82 -11.59 -19.15 -1.97
N LYS A 83 -12.47 -18.21 -1.54
CA LYS A 83 -13.82 -18.04 -2.09
C LYS A 83 -13.83 -17.41 -3.48
N LEU A 84 -12.96 -16.42 -3.72
CA LEU A 84 -12.94 -15.69 -5.00
C LEU A 84 -12.32 -16.52 -6.13
N TYR A 85 -11.34 -17.37 -5.83
CA TYR A 85 -10.63 -18.18 -6.81
C TYR A 85 -11.03 -19.66 -6.82
N ASN A 86 -11.96 -20.08 -5.94
CA ASN A 86 -12.36 -21.48 -5.73
C ASN A 86 -11.15 -22.39 -5.48
N LYS A 87 -10.32 -22.03 -4.50
CA LYS A 87 -9.09 -22.75 -4.13
C LYS A 87 -9.11 -23.19 -2.68
N GLU A 88 -8.26 -24.14 -2.33
CA GLU A 88 -8.11 -24.55 -0.95
C GLU A 88 -7.58 -23.40 -0.09
N PHE A 89 -8.02 -23.37 1.18
CA PHE A 89 -7.65 -22.29 2.09
C PHE A 89 -6.14 -22.19 2.33
N GLY A 90 -5.45 -23.34 2.44
CA GLY A 90 -3.99 -23.38 2.59
C GLY A 90 -3.26 -22.77 1.40
N GLU A 91 -3.64 -23.13 0.17
CA GLU A 91 -3.07 -22.55 -1.05
C GLU A 91 -3.32 -21.04 -1.17
N SER A 92 -4.49 -20.60 -0.67
CA SER A 92 -4.95 -19.21 -0.66
C SER A 92 -4.19 -18.35 0.35
N ILE A 93 -3.87 -18.90 1.54
CA ILE A 93 -2.97 -18.23 2.50
C ILE A 93 -1.60 -18.02 1.87
N VAL A 94 -1.00 -19.05 1.29
CA VAL A 94 0.33 -18.93 0.65
C VAL A 94 0.30 -17.92 -0.48
N PHE A 95 -0.77 -17.91 -1.28
CA PHE A 95 -0.99 -16.89 -2.31
C PHE A 95 -0.97 -15.48 -1.73
N VAL A 96 -1.76 -15.23 -0.69
CA VAL A 96 -1.86 -13.93 -0.03
C VAL A 96 -0.52 -13.50 0.58
N ILE A 97 0.18 -14.40 1.26
CA ILE A 97 1.51 -14.12 1.84
C ILE A 97 2.49 -13.66 0.76
N VAL A 98 2.57 -14.36 -0.38
CA VAL A 98 3.49 -13.98 -1.47
C VAL A 98 3.13 -12.60 -2.04
N VAL A 99 1.83 -12.35 -2.28
CA VAL A 99 1.38 -11.05 -2.79
C VAL A 99 1.69 -9.93 -1.79
N LEU A 100 1.46 -10.15 -0.49
CA LEU A 100 1.75 -9.16 0.55
C LEU A 100 3.26 -8.88 0.67
N ILE A 101 4.12 -9.89 0.53
CA ILE A 101 5.59 -9.70 0.50
C ILE A 101 5.99 -8.82 -0.70
N ILE A 102 5.47 -9.11 -1.90
CA ILE A 102 5.74 -8.30 -3.09
C ILE A 102 5.27 -6.87 -2.89
N LEU A 103 4.04 -6.69 -2.37
CA LEU A 103 3.48 -5.37 -2.11
C LEU A 103 4.26 -4.59 -1.04
N PHE A 104 4.76 -5.27 -0.02
CA PHE A 104 5.59 -4.67 1.00
C PHE A 104 6.91 -4.12 0.43
N ILE A 105 7.57 -4.88 -0.45
CA ILE A 105 8.78 -4.41 -1.15
C ILE A 105 8.47 -3.17 -2.01
N ILE A 106 7.38 -3.21 -2.77
CA ILE A 106 6.94 -2.08 -3.61
C ILE A 106 6.63 -0.85 -2.76
N TRP A 107 5.95 -1.03 -1.64
CA TRP A 107 5.64 0.04 -0.70
C TRP A 107 6.91 0.70 -0.14
N ILE A 108 7.92 -0.09 0.25
CA ILE A 108 9.23 0.45 0.70
C ILE A 108 9.86 1.32 -0.39
N ILE A 109 9.90 0.84 -1.63
CA ILE A 109 10.49 1.58 -2.76
C ILE A 109 9.75 2.91 -2.97
N ILE A 110 8.41 2.89 -3.02
CA ILE A 110 7.60 4.10 -3.20
C ILE A 110 7.80 5.07 -2.04
N PHE A 111 7.85 4.56 -0.80
CA PHE A 111 8.04 5.38 0.39
C PHE A 111 9.39 6.10 0.37
N ILE A 112 10.47 5.41 -0.02
CA ILE A 112 11.81 6.02 -0.15
C ILE A 112 11.79 7.12 -1.21
N ILE A 113 11.20 6.86 -2.39
CA ILE A 113 11.12 7.84 -3.49
C ILE A 113 10.36 9.09 -3.04
N ILE A 114 9.18 8.93 -2.44
CA ILE A 114 8.35 10.06 -2.01
C ILE A 114 9.01 10.84 -0.88
N SER A 115 9.64 10.15 0.08
CA SER A 115 10.38 10.80 1.17
C SER A 115 11.53 11.66 0.63
N ALA A 116 12.28 11.15 -0.37
CA ALA A 116 13.34 11.91 -1.02
C ALA A 116 12.80 13.17 -1.73
N ILE A 117 11.69 13.04 -2.46
CA ILE A 117 11.03 14.18 -3.14
C ILE A 117 10.61 15.24 -2.13
N VAL A 118 9.97 14.83 -1.02
CA VAL A 118 9.52 15.75 0.03
C VAL A 118 10.70 16.48 0.68
N ILE A 119 11.79 15.77 0.99
CA ILE A 119 13.00 16.38 1.57
C ILE A 119 13.59 17.43 0.62
N VAL A 120 13.74 17.09 -0.66
CA VAL A 120 14.28 18.03 -1.67
C VAL A 120 13.37 19.24 -1.83
N ALA A 121 12.04 19.06 -1.85
CA ALA A 121 11.08 20.16 -1.95
C ALA A 121 11.20 21.12 -0.76
N ILE A 122 11.31 20.60 0.47
CA ILE A 122 11.47 21.40 1.69
C ILE A 122 12.80 22.15 1.67
N LEU A 123 13.91 21.47 1.41
CA LEU A 123 15.24 22.10 1.39
C LEU A 123 15.36 23.15 0.26
N GLY A 124 14.78 22.88 -0.91
CA GLY A 124 14.72 23.82 -2.02
C GLY A 124 13.91 25.08 -1.69
N SER A 125 12.76 24.92 -1.02
CA SER A 125 11.95 26.07 -0.56
C SER A 125 12.66 26.91 0.51
N ALA A 126 13.40 26.27 1.42
CA ALA A 126 14.18 26.98 2.45
C ALA A 126 15.35 27.77 1.83
N GLY A 127 16.04 27.21 0.84
CA GLY A 127 17.09 27.90 0.10
C GLY A 127 16.57 29.09 -0.73
N ALA A 128 15.39 28.95 -1.35
CA ALA A 128 14.75 30.03 -2.11
C ALA A 128 14.28 31.18 -1.20
N ALA A 129 13.74 30.89 -0.02
CA ALA A 129 13.37 31.91 0.96
C ALA A 129 14.59 32.69 1.48
N GLY A 130 15.68 32.00 1.80
CA GLY A 130 16.93 32.63 2.23
C GLY A 130 17.59 33.49 1.15
N ALA A 131 17.46 33.11 -0.13
CA ALA A 131 17.94 33.91 -1.25
C ALA A 131 17.07 35.16 -1.54
N ALA A 132 15.80 35.13 -1.13
CA ALA A 132 14.85 36.24 -1.29
C ALA A 132 14.92 37.28 -0.14
N GLY A 133 15.78 37.08 0.87
CA GLY A 133 16.02 38.04 1.95
C GLY A 133 14.91 38.13 3.00
N TYR A 134 14.07 37.10 3.10
CA TYR A 134 13.09 36.94 4.19
C TYR A 134 13.68 36.16 5.37
#